data_AF-A0A537IFC0-F1
#
_entry.id   AF-A0A537IFC0-F1
#
_cell.length_a   1.000
_cell.length_b   1.000
_cell.length_c   1.000
_cell.angle_alpha   90.00
_cell.angle_beta   90.00
_cell.angle_gamma   90.00
#
_symmetry.space_group_name_H-M   'P 1'
#
loop_
_entity.id
_entity.type
_entity.pdbx_description
1 polymer ?
#
loop_
_entity_poly.entity_id
_entity_poly.type
_entity_poly.pdbx_seq_one_letter_code
_entity_poly.pdbx_strand_id
1 'polypeptide(L)'
;MKTIHVFVALCDNKYQGIVPVPASIGNGQDPKTNLYWGCGNGIKSYFKRSGEWKIISSQLNPSPNILERLLFKHTSKNIYLLADAYDGQVIRQTTVDFLNASSGKNEIEIKAGQKKIYFGGASDLLAYMGHDGLMDFSLQEKFENAGDKRRETIILACYSKNYFSSHLRSTGSSPLLWTSGLMCPEAYTLHDAIHEWVNEKPGPTIRLAAAKAYSRYQHCSIKAAQNLLVQGW
;
A
#
# COMPACT_ATOMS: atom_id res chain seq x y z
N MET A 1 11.69 -12.15 -12.08
CA MET A 1 11.23 -10.75 -12.01
C MET A 1 10.22 -10.69 -10.88
N LYS A 2 10.32 -9.72 -9.97
CA LYS A 2 9.31 -9.55 -8.91
C LYS A 2 8.43 -8.32 -9.18
N THR A 3 7.17 -8.37 -8.77
CA THR A 3 6.24 -7.24 -8.90
C THR A 3 5.59 -6.88 -7.56
N ILE A 4 5.42 -5.57 -7.35
CA ILE A 4 4.79 -4.97 -6.18
C ILE A 4 3.57 -4.20 -6.65
N HIS A 5 2.43 -4.32 -6.00
CA HIS A 5 1.25 -3.50 -6.29
C HIS A 5 0.76 -2.78 -5.02
N VAL A 6 0.74 -1.45 -5.07
CA VAL A 6 0.37 -0.56 -3.98
C VAL A 6 -0.99 0.07 -4.26
N PHE A 7 -1.94 -0.19 -3.37
CA PHE A 7 -3.30 0.35 -3.37
C PHE A 7 -3.34 1.49 -2.37
N VAL A 8 -3.50 2.72 -2.85
CA VAL A 8 -3.54 3.91 -1.99
C VAL A 8 -4.96 4.43 -1.92
N ALA A 9 -5.61 4.29 -0.77
CA ALA A 9 -6.88 4.95 -0.49
C ALA A 9 -6.59 6.41 -0.17
N LEU A 10 -6.85 7.33 -1.11
CA LEU A 10 -6.53 8.75 -0.92
C LEU A 10 -7.28 9.32 0.28
N CYS A 11 -6.60 10.20 1.03
CA CYS A 11 -7.16 10.81 2.24
C CYS A 11 -8.38 11.67 1.89
N ASP A 12 -9.50 11.49 2.58
CA ASP A 12 -10.72 12.23 2.28
C ASP A 12 -11.49 12.64 3.55
N ASN A 13 -11.52 13.94 3.85
CA ASN A 13 -12.21 14.48 5.01
C ASN A 13 -13.74 14.34 4.95
N LYS A 14 -14.30 14.17 3.75
CA LYS A 14 -15.76 14.19 3.52
C LYS A 14 -16.35 12.79 3.56
N TYR A 15 -15.65 11.81 3.00
CA TYR A 15 -16.19 10.47 2.79
C TYR A 15 -15.58 9.39 3.70
N GLN A 16 -14.58 9.73 4.51
CA GLN A 16 -13.93 8.79 5.44
C GLN A 16 -14.10 9.25 6.90
N GLY A 17 -14.19 8.30 7.82
CA GLY A 17 -14.29 8.51 9.27
C GLY A 17 -12.99 8.96 9.94
N ILE A 18 -12.18 9.76 9.25
CA ILE A 18 -10.89 10.24 9.73
C ILE A 18 -11.03 11.49 10.60
N VAL A 19 -10.03 11.73 11.46
CA VAL A 19 -9.82 13.08 12.02
C VAL A 19 -9.46 14.02 10.88
N PRO A 20 -10.22 15.10 10.63
CA PRO A 20 -9.99 15.96 9.48
C PRO A 20 -8.58 16.53 9.46
N VAL A 21 -7.96 16.48 8.28
CA VAL A 21 -6.67 17.12 7.98
C VAL A 21 -6.91 18.44 7.22
N PRO A 22 -5.90 19.29 6.98
CA PRO A 22 -6.09 20.49 6.15
C PRO A 22 -6.75 20.18 4.80
N ALA A 23 -7.70 21.01 4.37
CA ALA A 23 -8.57 20.73 3.22
C ALA A 23 -7.81 20.37 1.93
N SER A 24 -6.65 21.00 1.70
CA SER A 24 -5.82 20.72 0.51
C SER A 24 -5.28 19.28 0.47
N ILE A 25 -4.98 18.69 1.63
CA ILE A 25 -4.35 17.36 1.70
C ILE A 25 -5.38 16.26 2.04
N GLY A 26 -6.58 16.65 2.46
CA GLY A 26 -7.73 15.77 2.74
C GLY A 26 -8.82 15.81 1.67
N ASN A 27 -8.50 16.22 0.43
CA ASN A 27 -9.39 16.08 -0.71
C ASN A 27 -9.05 14.78 -1.45
N GLY A 28 -9.92 13.77 -1.34
CA GLY A 28 -9.71 12.45 -1.93
C GLY A 28 -9.84 12.40 -3.45
N GLN A 29 -10.33 13.48 -4.06
CA GLN A 29 -10.47 13.64 -5.51
C GLN A 29 -9.32 14.44 -6.13
N ASP A 30 -8.40 14.98 -5.32
CA ASP A 30 -7.22 15.70 -5.81
C ASP A 30 -5.91 14.95 -5.46
N PRO A 31 -5.41 14.06 -6.34
CA PRO A 31 -4.18 13.33 -6.08
C PRO A 31 -2.95 14.25 -5.97
N LYS A 32 -2.96 15.45 -6.56
CA LYS A 32 -1.78 16.33 -6.64
C LYS A 32 -1.30 16.78 -5.27
N THR A 33 -2.21 17.06 -4.36
CA THR A 33 -1.91 17.54 -3.00
C THR A 33 -2.30 16.55 -1.91
N ASN A 34 -2.95 15.43 -2.25
CA ASN A 34 -3.41 14.45 -1.26
C ASN A 34 -2.28 13.94 -0.35
N LEU A 35 -2.57 13.83 0.95
CA LEU A 35 -1.67 13.40 2.01
C LEU A 35 -0.90 12.11 1.67
N TYR A 36 -1.58 11.12 1.10
CA TYR A 36 -1.01 9.80 0.83
C TYR A 36 -0.37 9.66 -0.55
N TRP A 37 -0.45 10.69 -1.41
CA TRP A 37 0.01 10.61 -2.80
C TRP A 37 0.94 11.74 -3.22
N GLY A 38 0.39 12.93 -3.46
CA GLY A 38 1.12 14.06 -4.01
C GLY A 38 1.78 14.96 -2.95
N CYS A 39 1.36 14.87 -1.69
CA CYS A 39 2.03 15.52 -0.57
C CYS A 39 3.48 15.10 -0.43
N GLY A 40 4.25 15.85 0.37
CA GLY A 40 5.65 15.57 0.69
C GLY A 40 5.89 14.09 0.93
N ASN A 41 5.26 13.45 1.91
CA ASN A 41 5.46 12.02 2.20
C ASN A 41 4.47 11.08 1.51
N GLY A 42 3.74 11.53 0.49
CA GLY A 42 2.89 10.66 -0.31
C GLY A 42 3.68 9.77 -1.28
N ILE A 43 3.08 8.70 -1.79
CA ILE A 43 3.76 7.68 -2.62
C ILE A 43 4.46 8.30 -3.82
N LYS A 44 3.74 9.09 -4.62
CA LYS A 44 4.29 9.71 -5.84
C LYS A 44 5.50 10.57 -5.53
N SER A 45 5.37 11.45 -4.54
CA SER A 45 6.42 12.39 -4.18
C SER A 45 7.61 11.69 -3.52
N TYR A 46 7.37 10.74 -2.61
CA TYR A 46 8.41 10.02 -1.86
C TYR A 46 9.23 9.11 -2.75
N PHE A 47 8.58 8.25 -3.52
CA PHE A 47 9.29 7.31 -4.38
C PHE A 47 10.05 8.03 -5.49
N LYS A 48 9.50 9.10 -6.06
CA LYS A 48 10.19 9.91 -7.08
C LYS A 48 11.50 10.53 -6.59
N ARG A 49 11.58 10.97 -5.33
CA ARG A 49 12.79 11.60 -4.77
C ARG A 49 13.80 10.60 -4.19
N SER A 50 13.41 9.35 -3.97
CA SER A 50 14.23 8.35 -3.27
C SER A 50 15.53 7.95 -3.99
N GLY A 51 15.60 8.12 -5.31
CA GLY A 51 16.71 7.62 -6.13
C GLY A 51 16.69 6.10 -6.40
N GLU A 52 15.92 5.32 -5.65
CA GLU A 52 15.77 3.86 -5.85
C GLU A 52 14.76 3.52 -6.95
N TRP A 53 13.83 4.44 -7.22
CA TRP A 53 12.71 4.21 -8.13
C TRP A 53 12.65 5.27 -9.23
N LYS A 54 12.44 4.82 -10.47
CA LYS A 54 12.15 5.68 -11.63
C LYS A 54 10.73 5.47 -12.08
N ILE A 55 9.96 6.54 -12.21
CA ILE A 55 8.65 6.50 -12.88
C ILE A 55 8.91 6.27 -14.37
N ILE A 56 8.36 5.19 -14.92
CA ILE A 56 8.46 4.85 -16.34
C ILE A 56 7.12 4.94 -17.08
N SER A 57 6.01 5.03 -16.35
CA SER A 57 4.69 5.37 -16.90
C SER A 57 3.85 6.09 -15.84
N SER A 58 3.00 7.01 -16.31
CA SER A 58 2.04 7.78 -15.51
C SER A 58 0.75 7.87 -16.31
N GLN A 59 -0.35 7.38 -15.76
CA GLN A 59 -1.65 7.41 -16.41
C GLN A 59 -2.68 8.03 -15.48
N LEU A 60 -3.37 9.06 -15.94
CA LEU A 60 -4.52 9.63 -15.25
C LEU A 60 -5.76 8.82 -15.60
N ASN A 61 -6.62 8.59 -14.60
CA ASN A 61 -7.91 7.92 -14.75
C ASN A 61 -7.86 6.60 -15.55
N PRO A 62 -6.95 5.64 -15.23
CA PRO A 62 -6.87 4.36 -15.94
C PRO A 62 -8.13 3.49 -15.78
N SER A 63 -8.95 3.75 -14.76
CA SER A 63 -10.23 3.09 -14.51
C SER A 63 -11.13 4.03 -13.68
N PRO A 64 -12.44 3.76 -13.54
CA PRO A 64 -13.37 4.66 -12.86
C PRO A 64 -12.99 5.04 -11.41
N ASN A 65 -12.29 4.16 -10.70
CA ASN A 65 -12.00 4.32 -9.27
C ASN A 65 -10.57 4.80 -8.97
N ILE A 66 -9.71 4.89 -10.00
CA ILE A 66 -8.29 5.21 -9.84
C ILE A 66 -8.03 6.53 -10.56
N LEU A 67 -7.58 7.55 -9.83
CA LEU A 67 -7.32 8.89 -10.37
C LEU A 67 -5.95 8.99 -11.04
N GLU A 68 -4.96 8.27 -10.51
CA GLU A 68 -3.62 8.19 -11.10
C GLU A 68 -2.99 6.82 -10.85
N ARG A 69 -2.36 6.27 -11.89
CA ARG A 69 -1.55 5.06 -11.83
C ARG A 69 -0.12 5.36 -12.23
N LEU A 70 0.82 4.92 -11.41
CA LEU A 70 2.25 5.07 -11.65
C LEU A 70 2.90 3.69 -11.76
N LEU A 71 3.67 3.50 -12.83
CA LEU A 71 4.57 2.37 -12.95
C LEU A 71 5.99 2.82 -12.63
N PHE A 72 6.54 2.26 -11.56
CA PHE A 72 7.92 2.46 -11.14
C PHE A 72 8.78 1.26 -11.55
N LYS A 73 10.03 1.57 -11.92
CA LYS A 73 11.12 0.62 -12.13
C LYS A 73 12.19 0.85 -11.07
N HIS A 74 12.59 -0.20 -10.36
CA HIS A 74 13.75 -0.13 -9.48
C HIS A 74 15.03 0.15 -10.30
N THR A 75 15.89 1.06 -9.85
CA THR A 75 17.03 1.57 -10.64
C THR A 75 18.11 0.53 -10.92
N SER A 76 18.35 -0.40 -10.00
CA SER A 76 19.41 -1.42 -10.11
C SER A 76 18.92 -2.87 -10.17
N LYS A 77 17.60 -3.13 -10.07
CA LYS A 77 17.06 -4.50 -9.93
C LYS A 77 15.92 -4.75 -10.90
N ASN A 78 15.71 -6.00 -11.30
CA ASN A 78 14.60 -6.38 -12.17
C ASN A 78 13.26 -6.52 -11.42
N ILE A 79 12.85 -5.44 -10.76
CA ILE A 79 11.61 -5.30 -9.98
C ILE A 79 10.81 -4.10 -10.50
N TYR A 80 9.49 -4.25 -10.51
CA TYR A 80 8.53 -3.21 -10.88
C TYR A 80 7.52 -3.01 -9.76
N LEU A 81 7.11 -1.77 -9.55
CA LEU A 81 6.09 -1.39 -8.58
C LEU A 81 5.00 -0.63 -9.32
N LEU A 82 3.77 -1.10 -9.22
CA LEU A 82 2.59 -0.38 -9.67
C LEU A 82 1.95 0.28 -8.45
N ALA A 83 1.65 1.57 -8.53
CA ALA A 83 0.94 2.28 -7.48
C ALA A 83 -0.31 2.92 -8.07
N ASP A 84 -1.45 2.68 -7.42
CA ASP A 84 -2.75 3.19 -7.81
C ASP A 84 -3.31 4.11 -6.73
N ALA A 85 -3.57 5.36 -7.11
CA ALA A 85 -4.25 6.35 -6.29
C ALA A 85 -5.76 6.21 -6.48
N TYR A 86 -6.41 5.50 -5.57
CA TYR A 86 -7.85 5.34 -5.57
C TYR A 86 -8.53 6.61 -5.08
N ASP A 87 -9.61 7.01 -5.74
CA ASP A 87 -10.46 8.10 -5.26
C ASP A 87 -10.86 7.87 -3.80
N GLY A 88 -10.62 8.85 -2.94
CA GLY A 88 -10.86 8.71 -1.50
C GLY A 88 -12.31 8.39 -1.14
N GLN A 89 -13.27 8.74 -2.01
CA GLN A 89 -14.68 8.41 -1.80
C GLN A 89 -15.00 6.91 -1.98
N VAL A 90 -14.11 6.15 -2.65
CA VAL A 90 -14.32 4.72 -2.96
C VAL A 90 -13.45 3.78 -2.12
N ILE A 91 -13.09 4.17 -0.90
CA ILE A 91 -12.25 3.37 0.03
C ILE A 91 -12.77 1.94 0.24
N ARG A 92 -14.09 1.72 0.21
CA ARG A 92 -14.68 0.37 0.22
C ARG A 92 -14.18 -0.47 -0.95
N GLN A 93 -14.21 0.08 -2.17
CA GLN A 93 -13.74 -0.62 -3.36
C GLN A 93 -12.22 -0.83 -3.33
N THR A 94 -11.45 0.15 -2.85
CA THR A 94 -9.99 0.00 -2.66
C THR A 94 -9.67 -1.20 -1.76
N THR A 95 -10.42 -1.34 -0.66
CA THR A 95 -10.26 -2.44 0.30
C THR A 95 -10.62 -3.79 -0.32
N VAL A 96 -11.74 -3.84 -1.07
CA VAL A 96 -12.19 -5.04 -1.80
C VAL A 96 -11.18 -5.45 -2.89
N ASP A 97 -10.66 -4.50 -3.66
CA ASP A 97 -9.68 -4.76 -4.71
C ASP A 97 -8.35 -5.27 -4.14
N PHE A 98 -7.88 -4.66 -3.06
CA PHE A 98 -6.68 -5.11 -2.34
C PHE A 98 -6.85 -6.54 -1.81
N LEU A 99 -8.00 -6.88 -1.21
CA LEU A 99 -8.27 -8.22 -0.68
C LEU A 99 -8.44 -9.26 -1.80
N ASN A 100 -9.10 -8.91 -2.90
CA ASN A 100 -9.17 -9.79 -4.09
C ASN A 100 -7.79 -10.03 -4.71
N ALA A 101 -6.96 -9.00 -4.84
CA ALA A 101 -5.58 -9.16 -5.28
C ALA A 101 -4.79 -10.03 -4.30
N SER A 102 -5.01 -9.83 -2.99
CA SER A 102 -4.42 -10.66 -1.93
C SER A 102 -4.89 -12.11 -1.98
N SER A 103 -6.00 -12.40 -2.65
CA SER A 103 -6.49 -13.76 -2.88
C SER A 103 -6.08 -14.31 -4.25
N GLY A 104 -5.22 -13.64 -5.00
CA GLY A 104 -4.77 -14.09 -6.33
C GLY A 104 -5.73 -13.75 -7.48
N LYS A 105 -6.79 -12.96 -7.22
CA LYS A 105 -7.74 -12.49 -8.24
C LYS A 105 -7.35 -11.11 -8.76
N ASN A 106 -8.13 -10.57 -9.71
CA ASN A 106 -7.93 -9.23 -10.26
C ASN A 106 -6.51 -9.01 -10.82
N GLU A 107 -6.00 -9.99 -11.56
CA GLU A 107 -4.77 -9.80 -12.32
C GLU A 107 -4.94 -8.66 -13.33
N ILE A 108 -3.92 -7.82 -13.45
CA ILE A 108 -3.87 -6.72 -14.42
C ILE A 108 -2.60 -6.82 -15.26
N GLU A 109 -2.75 -6.74 -16.58
CA GLU A 109 -1.63 -6.66 -17.53
C GLU A 109 -1.24 -5.20 -17.76
N ILE A 110 0.03 -4.87 -17.53
CA ILE A 110 0.60 -3.55 -17.81
C ILE A 110 1.69 -3.71 -18.88
N LYS A 111 1.59 -2.90 -19.94
CA LYS A 111 2.59 -2.85 -21.00
C LYS A 111 3.69 -1.85 -20.64
N ALA A 112 4.93 -2.29 -20.64
CA ALA A 112 6.12 -1.46 -20.44
C ALA A 112 7.04 -1.63 -21.67
N GLY A 113 6.81 -0.80 -22.70
CA GLY A 113 7.38 -1.03 -24.03
C GLY A 113 6.83 -2.32 -24.64
N GLN A 114 7.73 -3.25 -25.00
CA GLN A 114 7.34 -4.57 -25.53
C GLN A 114 7.06 -5.62 -24.45
N LYS A 115 7.37 -5.33 -23.18
CA LYS A 115 7.17 -6.27 -22.07
C LYS A 115 5.74 -6.18 -21.52
N LYS A 116 5.16 -7.34 -21.23
CA LYS A 116 3.95 -7.48 -20.43
C LYS A 116 4.34 -7.80 -18.99
N ILE A 117 3.79 -7.04 -18.05
CA ILE A 117 4.05 -7.19 -16.62
C ILE A 117 2.71 -7.34 -15.92
N TYR A 118 2.58 -8.35 -15.06
CA TYR A 118 1.34 -8.68 -14.39
C TYR A 118 1.38 -8.20 -12.93
N PHE A 119 0.31 -7.52 -12.51
CA PHE A 119 0.09 -7.02 -11.15
C PHE A 119 -1.27 -7.49 -10.60
N GLY A 120 -1.64 -7.04 -9.40
CA GLY A 120 -2.86 -7.50 -8.75
C GLY A 120 -2.65 -8.90 -8.17
N GLY A 121 -3.52 -9.85 -8.47
CA GLY A 121 -3.39 -11.24 -8.03
C GLY A 121 -2.06 -11.93 -8.41
N ALA A 122 -1.41 -11.44 -9.47
CA ALA A 122 -0.12 -11.91 -9.92
C ALA A 122 1.10 -11.31 -9.19
N SER A 123 0.91 -10.30 -8.34
CA SER A 123 2.02 -9.65 -7.62
C SER A 123 2.63 -10.54 -6.55
N ASP A 124 3.92 -10.33 -6.26
CA ASP A 124 4.62 -11.04 -5.18
C ASP A 124 4.41 -10.33 -3.84
N LEU A 125 4.31 -9.00 -3.87
CA LEU A 125 4.02 -8.15 -2.73
C LEU A 125 2.84 -7.23 -3.05
N LEU A 126 1.88 -7.18 -2.14
CA LEU A 126 0.73 -6.28 -2.19
C LEU A 126 0.80 -5.32 -1.01
N ALA A 127 0.55 -4.03 -1.24
CA ALA A 127 0.54 -3.04 -0.18
C ALA A 127 -0.75 -2.24 -0.18
N TYR A 128 -1.35 -2.05 0.99
CA TYR A 128 -2.44 -1.11 1.21
C TYR A 128 -1.91 0.06 2.06
N MET A 129 -2.24 1.29 1.67
CA MET A 129 -1.86 2.50 2.40
C MET A 129 -3.00 3.52 2.42
N GLY A 130 -3.34 4.03 3.60
CA GLY A 130 -4.34 5.08 3.78
C GLY A 130 -5.14 4.89 5.07
N HIS A 131 -6.34 5.47 5.12
CA HIS A 131 -7.29 5.19 6.20
C HIS A 131 -7.67 3.71 6.23
N ASP A 132 -7.98 3.17 7.42
CA ASP A 132 -8.52 1.82 7.53
C ASP A 132 -10.01 1.87 7.24
N GLY A 133 -10.40 1.52 6.00
CA GLY A 133 -11.81 1.51 5.61
C GLY A 133 -12.67 0.56 6.45
N LEU A 134 -12.09 -0.51 7.01
CA LEU A 134 -12.82 -1.46 7.85
C LEU A 134 -13.17 -0.88 9.24
N MET A 135 -12.64 0.30 9.59
CA MET A 135 -13.13 1.09 10.72
C MET A 135 -14.45 1.81 10.41
N ASP A 136 -14.75 2.06 9.13
CA ASP A 136 -15.94 2.80 8.68
C ASP A 136 -17.05 1.86 8.22
N PHE A 137 -16.71 0.66 7.77
CA PHE A 137 -17.67 -0.31 7.23
C PHE A 137 -17.26 -1.76 7.48
N SER A 138 -18.22 -2.68 7.36
CA SER A 138 -17.97 -4.12 7.30
C SER A 138 -18.06 -4.65 5.86
N LEU A 139 -17.27 -5.69 5.58
CA LEU A 139 -17.35 -6.48 4.35
C LEU A 139 -18.05 -7.81 4.66
N GLN A 140 -18.96 -8.20 3.77
CA GLN A 140 -19.65 -9.51 3.86
C GLN A 140 -19.04 -10.52 2.87
N GLU A 141 -18.24 -10.02 1.93
CA GLU A 141 -17.55 -10.78 0.91
C GLU A 141 -16.46 -11.68 1.52
N LYS A 142 -16.31 -12.87 0.96
CA LYS A 142 -15.22 -13.79 1.27
C LYS A 142 -14.15 -13.72 0.18
N PHE A 143 -12.90 -13.67 0.58
CA PHE A 143 -11.76 -13.48 -0.32
C PHE A 143 -10.95 -14.76 -0.41
N GLU A 144 -11.57 -15.84 -0.86
CA GLU A 144 -10.96 -17.16 -0.91
C GLU A 144 -9.73 -17.21 -1.83
N ASN A 145 -8.68 -17.85 -1.35
CA ASN A 145 -7.43 -18.03 -2.08
C ASN A 145 -7.66 -18.70 -3.45
N ALA A 146 -7.23 -18.04 -4.51
CA ALA A 146 -7.17 -18.56 -5.86
C ALA A 146 -5.71 -18.91 -6.20
N GLY A 147 -5.44 -20.21 -6.27
CA GLY A 147 -4.16 -20.77 -6.70
C GLY A 147 -3.08 -20.83 -5.61
N ASP A 148 -1.89 -21.24 -6.04
CA ASP A 148 -0.80 -21.66 -5.13
C ASP A 148 0.31 -20.61 -4.98
N LYS A 149 0.20 -19.48 -5.68
CA LYS A 149 1.21 -18.42 -5.60
C LYS A 149 1.21 -17.81 -4.21
N ARG A 150 2.34 -17.93 -3.51
CA ARG A 150 2.58 -17.21 -2.26
C ARG A 150 2.63 -15.71 -2.52
N ARG A 151 1.84 -14.96 -1.74
CA ARG A 151 1.76 -13.51 -1.75
C ARG A 151 2.06 -12.98 -0.35
N GLU A 152 2.84 -11.91 -0.29
CA GLU A 152 3.10 -11.17 0.94
C GLU A 152 2.32 -9.86 0.94
N THR A 153 1.91 -9.39 2.12
CA THR A 153 1.14 -8.15 2.25
C THR A 153 1.73 -7.18 3.26
N ILE A 154 1.71 -5.90 2.91
CA ILE A 154 1.95 -4.77 3.82
C ILE A 154 0.65 -3.97 3.95
N ILE A 155 0.14 -3.72 5.16
CA ILE A 155 -1.08 -2.95 5.38
C ILE A 155 -0.79 -1.80 6.35
N LEU A 156 -0.55 -0.61 5.80
CA LEU A 156 -0.32 0.61 6.56
C LEU A 156 -1.65 1.39 6.69
N ALA A 157 -2.39 1.06 7.74
CA ALA A 157 -3.60 1.74 8.16
C ALA A 157 -3.76 1.59 9.67
N CYS A 158 -4.64 2.35 10.32
CA CYS A 158 -4.86 2.28 11.77
C CYS A 158 -5.45 0.93 12.19
N TYR A 159 -4.87 0.26 13.21
CA TYR A 159 -5.35 -1.03 13.72
C TYR A 159 -5.49 -2.12 12.65
N SER A 160 -4.70 -2.06 11.58
CA SER A 160 -4.92 -2.91 10.41
C SER A 160 -4.79 -4.40 10.72
N LYS A 161 -3.95 -4.80 11.69
CA LYS A 161 -3.91 -6.19 12.16
C LYS A 161 -5.27 -6.65 12.67
N ASN A 162 -5.98 -5.84 13.46
CA ASN A 162 -7.25 -6.23 14.04
C ASN A 162 -8.35 -6.37 12.97
N TYR A 163 -8.49 -5.36 12.12
CA TYR A 163 -9.58 -5.30 11.15
C TYR A 163 -9.37 -6.21 9.92
N PHE A 164 -8.14 -6.29 9.40
CA PHE A 164 -7.88 -7.08 8.18
C PHE A 164 -7.63 -8.56 8.45
N SER A 165 -7.31 -8.98 9.69
CA SER A 165 -6.85 -10.36 9.96
C SER A 165 -7.79 -11.44 9.43
N SER A 166 -9.09 -11.35 9.71
CA SER A 166 -10.06 -12.37 9.28
C SER A 166 -10.14 -12.46 7.76
N HIS A 167 -10.24 -11.31 7.08
CA HIS A 167 -10.31 -11.23 5.63
C HIS A 167 -9.00 -11.73 4.99
N LEU A 168 -7.85 -11.30 5.50
CA LEU A 168 -6.54 -11.69 4.95
C LEU A 168 -6.25 -13.19 5.12
N ARG A 169 -6.70 -13.83 6.22
CA ARG A 169 -6.55 -15.29 6.39
C ARG A 169 -7.21 -16.06 5.25
N SER A 170 -8.42 -15.65 4.84
CA SER A 170 -9.15 -16.32 3.75
C SER A 170 -8.42 -16.23 2.40
N THR A 171 -7.58 -15.21 2.21
CA THR A 171 -6.87 -14.99 0.95
C THR A 171 -5.63 -15.86 0.78
N GLY A 172 -5.17 -16.53 1.85
CA GLY A 172 -3.93 -17.29 1.87
C GLY A 172 -2.65 -16.44 1.84
N SER A 173 -2.76 -15.10 1.89
CA SER A 173 -1.60 -14.21 1.88
C SER A 173 -0.92 -14.13 3.25
N SER A 174 0.39 -13.87 3.25
CA SER A 174 1.20 -13.74 4.45
C SER A 174 1.34 -12.26 4.88
N PRO A 175 0.94 -11.87 6.10
CA PRO A 175 1.11 -10.51 6.60
C PRO A 175 2.57 -10.23 6.96
N LEU A 176 3.28 -9.55 6.05
CA LEU A 176 4.67 -9.16 6.22
C LEU A 176 4.80 -7.96 7.18
N LEU A 177 3.87 -7.01 7.09
CA LEU A 177 3.84 -5.84 7.96
C LEU A 177 2.43 -5.27 8.06
N TRP A 178 2.00 -4.93 9.26
CA TRP A 178 0.75 -4.22 9.53
C TRP A 178 0.81 -3.56 10.90
N THR A 179 -0.24 -2.86 11.32
CA THR A 179 -0.22 -2.10 12.57
C THR A 179 -1.12 -2.70 13.65
N SER A 180 -0.70 -2.52 14.90
CA SER A 180 -1.50 -2.88 16.08
C SER A 180 -2.25 -1.69 16.69
N GLY A 181 -2.12 -0.49 16.12
CA GLY A 181 -2.56 0.77 16.74
C GLY A 181 -2.82 1.87 15.72
N LEU A 182 -3.14 3.07 16.20
CA LEU A 182 -3.22 4.27 15.37
C LEU A 182 -1.86 4.58 14.75
N MET A 183 -1.85 4.94 13.47
CA MET A 183 -0.63 5.28 12.74
C MET A 183 -0.82 6.47 11.79
N CYS A 184 0.28 7.12 11.39
CA CYS A 184 0.31 7.97 10.20
C CYS A 184 0.75 7.14 8.97
N PRO A 185 -0.14 6.80 8.01
CA PRO A 185 0.17 5.88 6.91
C PRO A 185 0.83 6.61 5.74
N GLU A 186 2.07 7.04 5.93
CA GLU A 186 2.87 7.74 4.93
C GLU A 186 3.95 6.85 4.28
N ALA A 187 4.41 7.28 3.10
CA ALA A 187 5.22 6.45 2.20
C ALA A 187 6.61 6.09 2.72
N TYR A 188 7.21 6.83 3.66
CA TYR A 188 8.54 6.48 4.19
C TYR A 188 8.56 5.10 4.86
N THR A 189 7.46 4.73 5.54
CA THR A 189 7.38 3.43 6.22
C THR A 189 7.32 2.31 5.20
N LEU A 190 6.51 2.50 4.14
CA LEU A 190 6.41 1.54 3.05
C LEU A 190 7.72 1.45 2.25
N HIS A 191 8.35 2.58 1.97
CA HIS A 191 9.59 2.66 1.22
C HIS A 191 10.69 1.83 1.86
N ASP A 192 10.98 2.05 3.14
CA ASP A 192 12.07 1.34 3.83
C ASP A 192 11.73 -0.15 4.05
N ALA A 193 10.45 -0.49 4.24
CA ALA A 193 10.01 -1.89 4.25
C ALA A 193 10.28 -2.57 2.89
N ILE A 194 9.90 -1.89 1.80
CA ILE A 194 10.11 -2.38 0.44
C ILE A 194 11.60 -2.48 0.11
N HIS A 195 12.43 -1.53 0.55
CA HIS A 195 13.88 -1.58 0.35
C HIS A 195 14.47 -2.90 0.86
N GLU A 196 14.13 -3.28 2.10
CA GLU A 196 14.62 -4.53 2.68
C GLU A 196 13.99 -5.77 2.03
N TRP A 197 12.72 -5.70 1.62
CA TRP A 197 12.07 -6.78 0.87
C TRP A 197 12.72 -7.00 -0.50
N VAL A 198 13.03 -5.91 -1.21
CA VAL A 198 13.76 -5.91 -2.48
C VAL A 198 15.17 -6.50 -2.30
N ASN A 199 15.79 -6.34 -1.14
CA ASN A 199 17.05 -6.95 -0.74
C ASN A 199 16.92 -8.36 -0.13
N GLU A 200 15.74 -8.97 -0.23
CA GLU A 200 15.46 -10.34 0.23
C GLU A 200 15.82 -10.56 1.71
N LYS A 201 15.70 -9.51 2.52
CA LYS A 201 15.92 -9.62 3.96
C LYS A 201 14.76 -10.34 4.64
N PRO A 202 15.01 -10.99 5.78
CA PRO A 202 13.95 -11.66 6.52
C PRO A 202 12.98 -10.65 7.15
N GLY A 203 11.74 -11.10 7.41
CA GLY A 203 10.66 -10.27 7.98
C GLY A 203 11.05 -9.39 9.17
N PRO A 204 11.77 -9.89 10.20
CA PRO A 204 12.22 -9.06 11.31
C PRO A 204 13.07 -7.85 10.90
N THR A 205 13.90 -7.99 9.87
CA THR A 205 14.72 -6.89 9.32
C THR A 205 13.85 -5.88 8.58
N ILE A 206 12.89 -6.37 7.78
CA ILE A 206 11.90 -5.53 7.07
C ILE A 206 11.08 -4.71 8.07
N ARG A 207 10.56 -5.35 9.12
CA ARG A 207 9.83 -4.68 10.21
C ARG A 207 10.68 -3.64 10.93
N LEU A 208 11.95 -3.96 11.21
CA LEU A 208 12.85 -3.02 11.88
C LEU A 208 13.14 -1.79 11.01
N ALA A 209 13.33 -1.96 9.70
CA ALA A 209 13.53 -0.84 8.78
C ALA A 209 12.29 0.07 8.74
N ALA A 210 11.10 -0.52 8.60
CA ALA A 210 9.85 0.21 8.68
C ALA A 210 9.69 0.99 10.00
N ALA A 211 10.02 0.36 11.14
CA ALA A 211 9.94 0.99 12.46
C ALA A 211 10.97 2.13 12.63
N LYS A 212 12.19 1.98 12.09
CA LYS A 212 13.18 3.05 12.08
C LYS A 212 12.74 4.24 11.23
N ALA A 213 12.14 3.99 10.06
CA ALA A 213 11.56 5.04 9.22
C ALA A 213 10.43 5.76 9.97
N TYR A 214 9.48 5.01 10.52
CA TYR A 214 8.36 5.58 11.27
C TYR A 214 8.82 6.41 12.47
N SER A 215 9.72 5.87 13.30
CA SER A 215 10.30 6.57 14.45
C SER A 215 10.95 7.90 14.07
N ARG A 216 11.66 7.95 12.95
CA ARG A 216 12.33 9.17 12.45
C ARG A 216 11.34 10.27 12.08
N TYR A 217 10.28 9.93 11.35
CA TYR A 217 9.32 10.90 10.81
C TYR A 217 8.23 11.29 11.80
N GLN A 218 7.83 10.36 12.67
CA GLN A 218 6.80 10.60 13.70
C GLN A 218 7.40 11.01 15.05
N HIS A 219 8.72 11.19 15.11
CA HIS A 219 9.46 11.65 16.30
C HIS A 219 9.15 10.83 17.58
N CYS A 220 8.91 9.53 17.41
CA CYS A 220 8.66 8.61 18.52
C CYS A 220 9.86 7.68 18.73
N SER A 221 9.90 6.97 19.86
CA SER A 221 10.98 5.99 20.10
C SER A 221 10.89 4.80 19.14
N ILE A 222 12.04 4.21 18.78
CA ILE A 222 12.09 2.97 17.98
C ILE A 222 11.28 1.86 18.65
N LYS A 223 11.31 1.76 19.98
CA LYS A 223 10.52 0.78 20.74
C LYS A 223 9.02 0.98 20.52
N ALA A 224 8.53 2.22 20.57
CA ALA A 224 7.12 2.52 20.28
C ALA A 224 6.76 2.17 18.82
N ALA A 225 7.61 2.53 17.86
CA ALA A 225 7.39 2.19 16.45
C ALA A 225 7.40 0.67 16.20
N GLN A 226 8.27 -0.10 16.88
CA GLN A 226 8.26 -1.56 16.80
C GLN A 226 7.03 -2.17 17.46
N ASN A 227 6.54 -1.59 18.56
CA ASN A 227 5.29 -2.06 19.16
C ASN A 227 4.09 -1.81 18.25
N LEU A 228 4.10 -0.72 17.48
CA LEU A 228 3.06 -0.38 16.51
C LEU A 228 3.12 -1.26 15.25
N LEU A 229 4.30 -1.38 14.64
CA LEU A 229 4.51 -2.12 13.40
C LEU A 229 4.85 -3.57 13.72
N VAL A 230 3.94 -4.48 13.38
CA VAL A 230 4.04 -5.90 13.69
C VAL A 230 3.98 -6.75 12.42
N GLN A 231 4.33 -8.02 12.52
CA GLN A 231 4.37 -8.98 11.41
C GLN A 231 3.70 -10.28 11.85
N GLY A 232 3.27 -11.10 10.89
CA GLY A 232 2.64 -12.36 11.22
C GLY A 232 1.32 -12.20 11.96
N TRP A 233 0.72 -13.33 12.32
CA TRP A 233 -0.63 -13.46 12.86
C TRP A 233 -0.78 -13.03 14.32
#